data_AF-U7DAK8-F1
#
_entry.id   AF-U7DAK8-F1
#
_cell.length_a   1.000
_cell.length_b   1.000
_cell.length_c   1.000
_cell.angle_alpha   90.00
_cell.angle_beta   90.00
_cell.angle_gamma   90.00
#
_symmetry.space_group_name_H-M   'P 1'
#
loop_
_entity.id
_entity.type
_entity.pdbx_description
1 polymer ?
#
loop_
_entity_poly.entity_id
_entity_poly.type
_entity_poly.pdbx_seq_one_letter_code
_entity_poly.pdbx_strand_id
1 'polypeptide(L)'
;MGVPPGSIGKKTHPEVCFFSREYLHFYTKAAVFRKKHACAVFSVLEGFIVPCRCILSVRREMSRLAEYMQVGYTKNMEAVMKKCMVLLAVVLCGGSLLGDDVPVNLIDGFMAEFDAPEPTKNVEYFSYGSGGNQADFTWYAGVESAREEGTRTLALTMDSEDAPGAWQGPNMNTGFTQFGTYATRVRIPHTDDQPNVGGVVGFYTFYNDEWAEDMENDWTGTGLYDNSEIDFEWLIADPEVLYLSAYTDYHGPTGETRQVSRILNLAEGHIYSTTYRERLGSDGVDLHGAENYPETIPAIENFNAADRFYTYGFDWEPDRIRWWILHPETKDTVVLWDYQGPQERITQKPARLMLNIWHTDSWSVITNPHSTEAPQADTFSVEFDWVSYDPLDDETGAIVHEGGHSASSLVRVEHGAEGGVLHFAEKGVHHVVLYDLAGARLAAYSVGDRAWQLPRFTGPVILGITSSTGRQEYRRIVPRP
;
A
#
# COMPACT_ATOMS: atom_id res chain seq x y z
N MET A 1 55.21 32.59 2.60
CA MET A 1 54.75 33.05 1.26
C MET A 1 53.30 32.59 1.16
N GLY A 2 52.27 33.42 1.31
CA GLY A 2 52.01 34.69 0.63
C GLY A 2 50.79 34.47 -0.28
N VAL A 3 49.59 34.76 0.24
CA VAL A 3 48.28 34.90 -0.46
C VAL A 3 48.43 36.05 -1.51
N PRO A 4 47.68 36.19 -2.65
CA PRO A 4 46.21 36.35 -2.62
C PRO A 4 45.44 36.05 -3.95
N PRO A 5 44.18 36.55 -4.19
CA PRO A 5 43.07 35.70 -4.66
C PRO A 5 42.41 36.25 -5.96
N GLY A 6 41.38 35.58 -6.46
CA GLY A 6 40.47 36.11 -7.49
C GLY A 6 39.65 34.97 -8.08
N SER A 7 38.39 35.08 -8.44
CA SER A 7 37.43 36.19 -8.50
C SER A 7 36.07 35.52 -8.75
N ILE A 8 35.06 35.76 -7.91
CA ILE A 8 33.69 35.28 -8.17
C ILE A 8 32.98 36.31 -9.05
N GLY A 9 32.67 35.89 -10.28
CA GLY A 9 31.90 36.67 -11.24
C GLY A 9 30.43 36.81 -10.81
N LYS A 10 29.93 38.04 -10.87
CA LYS A 10 28.50 38.36 -10.84
C LYS A 10 27.84 37.76 -12.08
N LYS A 11 26.83 36.91 -11.91
CA LYS A 11 25.85 36.60 -12.95
C LYS A 11 24.58 37.42 -12.74
N THR A 12 24.08 37.87 -13.87
CA THR A 12 23.03 38.86 -14.13
C THR A 12 21.62 38.30 -13.92
N HIS A 13 20.71 39.21 -13.56
CA HIS A 13 19.26 39.04 -13.40
C HIS A 13 18.56 38.37 -14.60
N PRO A 14 17.44 37.66 -14.38
CA PRO A 14 16.35 37.60 -15.32
C PRO A 14 15.20 38.55 -14.92
N GLU A 15 14.87 39.42 -15.87
CA GLU A 15 13.53 39.83 -16.29
C GLU A 15 12.48 40.11 -15.20
N VAL A 16 12.44 41.38 -14.79
CA VAL A 16 11.26 41.98 -14.17
C VAL A 16 10.22 42.23 -15.25
N CYS A 17 9.07 41.55 -15.16
CA CYS A 17 7.88 41.85 -15.95
C CYS A 17 7.45 43.30 -15.70
N PHE A 18 7.52 44.13 -16.74
CA PHE A 18 6.93 45.48 -16.75
C PHE A 18 5.41 45.36 -16.92
N PHE A 19 4.65 45.62 -15.86
CA PHE A 19 3.23 45.95 -16.00
C PHE A 19 3.09 47.45 -16.31
N SER A 20 2.30 47.75 -17.33
CA SER A 20 2.04 49.10 -17.82
C SER A 20 1.37 49.97 -16.74
N ARG A 21 1.68 51.27 -16.81
CA ARG A 21 1.18 52.34 -15.94
C ARG A 21 -0.35 52.52 -15.93
N GLU A 22 -1.10 51.76 -16.71
CA GLU A 22 -2.53 51.95 -16.94
C GLU A 22 -3.41 51.21 -15.93
N TYR A 23 -2.91 50.17 -15.27
CA TYR A 23 -3.70 49.43 -14.26
C TYR A 23 -3.86 50.16 -12.92
N LEU A 24 -2.99 51.13 -12.62
CA LEU A 24 -3.02 51.87 -11.34
C LEU A 24 -4.03 53.04 -11.34
N HIS A 25 -4.56 53.42 -12.52
CA HIS A 25 -5.52 54.52 -12.62
C HIS A 25 -6.97 54.10 -12.34
N PHE A 26 -7.27 52.80 -12.38
CA PHE A 26 -8.62 52.30 -12.13
C PHE A 26 -8.95 52.19 -10.63
N TYR A 27 -7.96 51.95 -9.77
CA TYR A 27 -8.17 51.77 -8.33
C TYR A 27 -8.03 53.03 -7.47
N THR A 28 -7.49 54.13 -8.02
CA THR A 28 -7.37 55.40 -7.28
C THR A 28 -8.67 56.21 -7.22
N LYS A 29 -9.73 55.82 -7.96
CA LYS A 29 -11.07 56.45 -7.87
C LYS A 29 -12.06 55.72 -6.95
N ALA A 30 -11.71 54.56 -6.39
CA ALA A 30 -12.56 53.83 -5.45
C ALA A 30 -12.31 54.19 -3.97
N ALA A 31 -11.66 55.31 -3.68
CA ALA A 31 -11.38 55.77 -2.32
C ALA A 31 -12.48 56.70 -1.77
N VAL A 32 -13.73 56.24 -1.77
CA VAL A 32 -14.79 56.74 -0.87
C VAL A 32 -15.57 55.54 -0.34
N PHE A 33 -14.89 54.65 0.39
CA PHE A 33 -15.51 53.51 1.04
C PHE A 33 -15.90 53.89 2.48
N ARG A 34 -17.22 53.95 2.75
CA ARG A 34 -17.73 54.20 4.10
C ARG A 34 -17.61 52.96 4.98
N LYS A 35 -17.35 53.19 6.26
CA LYS A 35 -17.16 52.26 7.41
C LYS A 35 -18.11 51.05 7.48
N LYS A 36 -19.26 51.05 6.81
CA LYS A 36 -20.28 49.99 6.86
C LYS A 36 -20.02 48.77 5.96
N HIS A 37 -19.16 48.88 4.93
CA HIS A 37 -18.96 47.78 3.99
C HIS A 37 -17.74 46.90 4.27
N ALA A 38 -16.78 47.36 5.09
CA ALA A 38 -15.66 46.53 5.49
C ALA A 38 -16.14 45.29 6.29
N CYS A 39 -17.10 45.46 7.21
CA CYS A 39 -17.68 44.36 7.97
C CYS A 39 -18.45 43.35 7.09
N ALA A 40 -19.03 43.79 5.96
CA ALA A 40 -19.80 42.91 5.07
C ALA A 40 -18.91 41.97 4.23
N VAL A 41 -17.68 42.38 3.90
CA VAL A 41 -16.70 41.51 3.22
C VAL A 41 -16.19 40.41 4.19
N PHE A 42 -16.12 40.70 5.50
CA PHE A 42 -15.68 39.73 6.51
C PHE A 42 -16.71 38.64 6.80
N SER A 43 -18.00 38.98 6.88
CA SER A 43 -19.06 37.97 7.12
C SER A 43 -19.23 36.96 5.97
N VAL A 44 -18.76 37.29 4.76
CA VAL A 44 -18.77 36.37 3.62
C VAL A 44 -17.55 35.43 3.64
N LEU A 45 -16.43 35.83 4.25
CA LEU A 45 -15.21 35.03 4.32
C LEU A 45 -15.18 34.09 5.54
N GLU A 46 -15.83 34.43 6.66
CA GLU A 46 -15.93 33.55 7.83
C GLU A 46 -16.79 32.29 7.60
N GLY A 47 -17.63 32.28 6.56
CA GLY A 47 -18.50 31.15 6.22
C GLY A 47 -17.88 30.10 5.28
N PHE A 48 -16.65 30.31 4.78
CA PHE A 48 -16.13 29.53 3.63
C PHE A 48 -14.73 28.92 3.80
N ILE A 49 -14.05 29.03 4.95
CA ILE A 49 -12.60 28.71 5.00
C ILE A 49 -12.16 27.98 6.28
N VAL A 50 -11.51 26.83 6.09
CA VAL A 50 -10.81 25.98 7.09
C VAL A 50 -9.51 26.69 7.57
N PRO A 51 -9.13 26.63 8.86
CA PRO A 51 -8.08 27.50 9.40
C PRO A 51 -6.65 27.03 9.09
N CYS A 52 -6.06 27.55 8.02
CA CYS A 52 -4.63 27.35 7.72
C CYS A 52 -3.73 28.39 8.45
N ARG A 53 -2.48 28.02 8.83
CA ARG A 53 -1.51 28.89 9.56
C ARG A 53 -1.26 30.26 8.90
N CYS A 54 -1.35 30.34 7.57
CA CYS A 54 -1.22 31.59 6.82
C CYS A 54 -2.34 32.61 7.17
N ILE A 55 -3.56 32.13 7.41
CA ILE A 55 -4.72 32.96 7.75
C ILE A 55 -4.60 33.53 9.16
N LEU A 56 -4.03 32.78 10.11
CA LEU A 56 -3.76 33.29 11.45
C LEU A 56 -2.75 34.46 11.45
N SER A 57 -1.76 34.42 10.58
CA SER A 57 -0.79 35.51 10.38
C SER A 57 -1.47 36.76 9.78
N VAL A 58 -2.33 36.57 8.76
CA VAL A 58 -3.17 37.64 8.18
C VAL A 58 -4.10 38.24 9.25
N ARG A 59 -4.78 37.40 10.03
CA ARG A 59 -5.69 37.82 11.12
C ARG A 59 -4.97 38.65 12.18
N ARG A 60 -3.73 38.27 12.53
CA ARG A 60 -2.91 39.01 13.51
C ARG A 60 -2.54 40.41 13.01
N GLU A 61 -2.09 40.52 11.76
CA GLU A 61 -1.73 41.82 11.17
C GLU A 61 -2.97 42.69 10.90
N MET A 62 -4.10 42.09 10.55
CA MET A 62 -5.38 42.81 10.40
C MET A 62 -5.95 43.29 11.74
N SER A 63 -5.74 42.54 12.82
CA SER A 63 -6.10 42.97 14.18
C SER A 63 -5.26 44.16 14.64
N ARG A 64 -3.95 44.16 14.32
CA ARG A 64 -3.07 45.33 14.52
C ARG A 64 -3.53 46.53 13.71
N LEU A 65 -3.98 46.32 12.46
CA LEU A 65 -4.55 47.37 11.63
C LEU A 65 -5.81 48.01 12.25
N ALA A 66 -6.68 47.19 12.85
CA ALA A 66 -7.89 47.65 13.52
C ALA A 66 -7.58 48.50 14.77
N GLU A 67 -6.56 48.12 15.54
CA GLU A 67 -6.05 48.94 16.66
C GLU A 67 -5.50 50.28 16.15
N TYR A 68 -4.66 50.28 15.10
CA TYR A 68 -4.11 51.52 14.53
C TYR A 68 -5.21 52.49 14.02
N MET A 69 -6.32 51.96 13.50
CA MET A 69 -7.45 52.77 13.05
C MET A 69 -8.23 53.44 14.19
N GLN A 70 -8.17 52.92 15.43
CA GLN A 70 -8.81 53.57 16.59
C GLN A 70 -8.01 54.79 17.09
N VAL A 71 -6.70 54.85 16.84
CA VAL A 71 -5.79 55.89 17.36
C VAL A 71 -5.54 57.04 16.37
N GLY A 72 -6.25 57.10 15.24
CA GLY A 72 -6.27 58.27 14.34
C GLY A 72 -5.00 58.50 13.50
N TYR A 73 -4.11 57.52 13.39
CA TYR A 73 -2.86 57.63 12.61
C TYR A 73 -3.11 57.39 11.10
N THR A 74 -3.25 58.46 10.32
CA THR A 74 -3.56 58.37 8.88
C THR A 74 -2.35 58.21 7.96
N LYS A 75 -1.14 58.62 8.40
CA LYS A 75 0.04 58.68 7.49
C LYS A 75 0.69 57.33 7.15
N ASN A 76 0.43 56.26 7.90
CA ASN A 76 1.00 54.93 7.61
C ASN A 76 -0.01 53.93 7.02
N MET A 77 -1.27 54.33 6.89
CA MET A 77 -2.36 53.42 6.55
C MET A 77 -2.26 52.88 5.12
N GLU A 78 -1.75 53.68 4.18
CA GLU A 78 -1.51 53.25 2.80
C GLU A 78 -0.44 52.17 2.70
N ALA A 79 0.64 52.28 3.49
CA ALA A 79 1.72 51.30 3.49
C ALA A 79 1.28 49.95 4.07
N VAL A 80 0.45 49.98 5.13
CA VAL A 80 -0.08 48.75 5.71
C VAL A 80 -1.15 48.13 4.80
N MET A 81 -2.05 48.93 4.20
CA MET A 81 -3.01 48.42 3.22
C MET A 81 -2.34 47.81 1.99
N LYS A 82 -1.24 48.40 1.47
CA LYS A 82 -0.46 47.79 0.38
C LYS A 82 0.15 46.46 0.81
N LYS A 83 0.70 46.37 2.02
CA LYS A 83 1.21 45.09 2.56
C LYS A 83 0.11 44.05 2.72
N CYS A 84 -1.05 44.41 3.26
CA CYS A 84 -2.20 43.51 3.39
C CYS A 84 -2.75 43.06 2.04
N MET A 85 -2.83 43.95 1.04
CA MET A 85 -3.28 43.61 -0.31
C MET A 85 -2.28 42.73 -1.05
N VAL A 86 -0.97 42.92 -0.85
CA VAL A 86 0.07 42.01 -1.38
C VAL A 86 -0.01 40.66 -0.69
N LEU A 87 -0.19 40.62 0.63
CA LEU A 87 -0.35 39.36 1.37
C LEU A 87 -1.63 38.62 0.95
N LEU A 88 -2.74 39.33 0.77
CA LEU A 88 -4.00 38.78 0.28
C LEU A 88 -3.87 38.30 -1.17
N ALA A 89 -3.17 39.04 -2.05
CA ALA A 89 -2.90 38.59 -3.41
C ALA A 89 -1.97 37.37 -3.44
N VAL A 90 -1.00 37.25 -2.53
CA VAL A 90 -0.16 36.05 -2.40
C VAL A 90 -0.98 34.87 -1.87
N VAL A 91 -1.93 35.08 -0.96
CA VAL A 91 -2.83 34.03 -0.46
C VAL A 91 -3.84 33.62 -1.54
N LEU A 92 -4.39 34.57 -2.31
CA LEU A 92 -5.38 34.30 -3.36
C LEU A 92 -4.76 33.73 -4.64
N CYS A 93 -3.53 34.14 -5.00
CA CYS A 93 -2.81 33.58 -6.15
C CYS A 93 -1.97 32.35 -5.79
N GLY A 94 -1.57 32.20 -4.53
CA GLY A 94 -0.87 31.01 -4.01
C GLY A 94 -1.82 29.92 -3.53
N GLY A 95 -3.06 30.24 -3.18
CA GLY A 95 -4.08 29.27 -2.76
C GLY A 95 -4.53 28.31 -3.85
N SER A 96 -4.24 28.59 -5.12
CA SER A 96 -4.45 27.66 -6.24
C SER A 96 -3.27 26.71 -6.49
N LEU A 97 -2.18 26.82 -5.73
CA LEU A 97 -0.94 26.02 -5.89
C LEU A 97 -0.57 25.23 -4.63
N LEU A 98 -1.48 25.16 -3.64
CA LEU A 98 -1.23 24.50 -2.34
C LEU A 98 -2.15 23.30 -2.10
N GLY A 99 -2.86 22.84 -3.13
CA GLY A 99 -3.69 21.64 -3.09
C GLY A 99 -3.20 20.54 -4.02
N ASP A 100 -1.93 20.59 -4.44
CA ASP A 100 -1.31 19.42 -5.05
C ASP A 100 -0.95 18.52 -3.87
N ASP A 101 -1.73 17.45 -3.69
CA ASP A 101 -1.41 16.35 -2.79
C ASP A 101 0.08 16.04 -2.94
N VAL A 102 0.82 16.11 -1.84
CA VAL A 102 2.23 15.71 -1.87
C VAL A 102 2.25 14.30 -2.43
N PRO A 103 2.82 14.07 -3.63
CA PRO A 103 2.70 12.78 -4.28
C PRO A 103 3.27 11.73 -3.35
N VAL A 104 2.42 10.78 -2.96
CA VAL A 104 2.86 9.61 -2.21
C VAL A 104 3.82 8.88 -3.14
N ASN A 105 5.06 8.68 -2.71
CA ASN A 105 6.03 7.91 -3.48
C ASN A 105 5.62 6.44 -3.43
N LEU A 106 4.84 6.02 -4.43
CA LEU A 106 4.52 4.63 -4.67
C LEU A 106 5.78 3.89 -5.10
N ILE A 107 5.98 2.69 -4.57
CA ILE A 107 7.04 1.81 -5.03
C ILE A 107 6.63 1.12 -6.33
N ASP A 108 7.60 0.87 -7.19
CA ASP A 108 7.41 0.05 -8.39
C ASP A 108 7.04 -1.40 -8.01
N GLY A 109 6.49 -2.14 -8.97
CA GLY A 109 6.25 -3.58 -8.82
C GLY A 109 7.54 -4.35 -8.49
N PHE A 110 7.42 -5.40 -7.66
CA PHE A 110 8.56 -6.18 -7.17
C PHE A 110 8.22 -7.66 -6.97
N MET A 111 9.28 -8.47 -6.86
CA MET A 111 9.27 -9.85 -6.40
C MET A 111 10.45 -10.03 -5.43
N ALA A 112 10.16 -10.43 -4.20
CA ALA A 112 11.15 -10.71 -3.16
C ALA A 112 11.20 -12.23 -2.91
N GLU A 113 12.29 -12.89 -3.31
CA GLU A 113 12.46 -14.35 -3.26
C GLU A 113 13.14 -14.87 -1.98
N PHE A 114 13.60 -13.97 -1.09
CA PHE A 114 14.24 -14.26 0.20
C PHE A 114 15.33 -15.37 0.17
N ASP A 115 15.99 -15.57 -0.97
CA ASP A 115 16.82 -16.72 -1.32
C ASP A 115 18.30 -16.58 -0.91
N ALA A 116 18.59 -15.62 -0.03
CA ALA A 116 19.95 -15.29 0.37
C ALA A 116 20.72 -16.55 0.81
N PRO A 117 21.98 -16.74 0.38
CA PRO A 117 22.75 -17.96 0.62
C PRO A 117 23.12 -18.18 2.09
N GLU A 118 22.97 -17.16 2.93
CA GLU A 118 23.13 -17.22 4.38
C GLU A 118 22.03 -16.40 5.05
N PRO A 119 21.59 -16.77 6.27
CA PRO A 119 20.62 -15.99 7.04
C PRO A 119 21.05 -14.53 7.19
N THR A 120 20.14 -13.60 6.85
CA THR A 120 20.44 -12.17 6.80
C THR A 120 19.27 -11.32 7.28
N LYS A 121 19.59 -10.16 7.87
CA LYS A 121 18.65 -9.09 8.21
C LYS A 121 18.60 -7.99 7.14
N ASN A 122 19.14 -8.25 5.96
CA ASN A 122 19.05 -7.35 4.82
C ASN A 122 18.08 -7.95 3.81
N VAL A 123 16.90 -7.35 3.68
CA VAL A 123 15.84 -7.80 2.80
C VAL A 123 15.51 -6.65 1.87
N GLU A 124 15.45 -6.94 0.57
CA GLU A 124 15.06 -5.94 -0.42
C GLU A 124 13.57 -5.61 -0.26
N TYR A 125 13.19 -4.35 -0.51
CA TYR A 125 11.81 -3.83 -0.43
C TYR A 125 11.18 -3.75 0.97
N PHE A 126 11.62 -4.57 1.92
CA PHE A 126 11.05 -4.62 3.27
C PHE A 126 11.93 -3.97 4.33
N SER A 127 11.27 -3.30 5.28
CA SER A 127 11.85 -2.79 6.52
C SER A 127 11.23 -3.51 7.70
N TYR A 128 12.04 -3.86 8.69
CA TYR A 128 11.55 -4.42 9.94
C TYR A 128 11.03 -3.33 10.87
N GLY A 129 9.89 -3.61 11.51
CA GLY A 129 9.35 -2.83 12.61
C GLY A 129 8.67 -3.78 13.61
N SER A 130 8.82 -3.53 14.91
CA SER A 130 8.06 -4.25 15.93
C SER A 130 8.00 -3.41 17.19
N GLY A 131 6.84 -3.43 17.85
CA GLY A 131 6.59 -2.82 19.15
C GLY A 131 6.89 -3.72 20.34
N GLY A 132 7.14 -5.02 20.13
CA GLY A 132 7.48 -5.97 21.19
C GLY A 132 8.98 -6.12 21.42
N ASN A 133 9.35 -7.28 21.96
CA ASN A 133 10.72 -7.66 22.23
C ASN A 133 11.42 -7.89 20.89
N GLN A 134 12.21 -6.91 20.46
CA GLN A 134 12.99 -6.99 19.21
C GLN A 134 14.19 -7.95 19.36
N ALA A 135 13.96 -9.15 19.88
CA ALA A 135 14.98 -10.16 20.09
C ALA A 135 15.60 -10.58 18.76
N ASP A 136 16.87 -10.97 18.80
CA ASP A 136 17.64 -11.15 17.57
C ASP A 136 17.10 -12.26 16.66
N PHE A 137 16.43 -13.26 17.24
CA PHE A 137 15.90 -14.44 16.53
C PHE A 137 14.56 -14.22 15.81
N THR A 138 13.91 -13.07 16.04
CA THR A 138 12.53 -12.83 15.61
C THR A 138 12.36 -12.79 14.10
N TRP A 139 13.42 -12.54 13.33
CA TRP A 139 13.36 -12.61 11.87
C TRP A 139 14.71 -12.77 11.18
N TYR A 140 14.71 -13.51 10.06
CA TYR A 140 15.81 -13.62 9.10
C TYR A 140 15.28 -14.01 7.72
N ALA A 141 15.87 -13.48 6.64
CA ALA A 141 15.73 -14.03 5.29
C ALA A 141 16.87 -15.00 4.96
N GLY A 142 16.69 -15.86 3.96
CA GLY A 142 17.68 -16.88 3.59
C GLY A 142 17.68 -18.09 4.52
N VAL A 143 16.63 -18.28 5.32
CA VAL A 143 16.49 -19.44 6.23
C VAL A 143 15.98 -20.62 5.43
N GLU A 144 16.72 -21.74 5.46
CA GLU A 144 16.28 -22.97 4.79
C GLU A 144 15.02 -23.53 5.47
N SER A 145 13.98 -23.80 4.68
CA SER A 145 12.73 -24.39 5.18
C SER A 145 13.00 -25.81 5.67
N ALA A 146 12.52 -26.11 6.89
CA ALA A 146 12.64 -27.46 7.44
C ALA A 146 11.72 -28.48 6.74
N ARG A 147 10.74 -28.02 5.95
CA ARG A 147 9.68 -28.85 5.36
C ARG A 147 9.74 -28.94 3.83
N GLU A 148 10.50 -28.06 3.17
CA GLU A 148 10.68 -28.07 1.73
C GLU A 148 12.17 -27.91 1.37
N GLU A 149 12.80 -29.02 0.97
CA GLU A 149 14.23 -29.05 0.63
C GLU A 149 14.55 -28.09 -0.51
N GLY A 150 15.59 -27.27 -0.31
CA GLY A 150 16.05 -26.30 -1.30
C GLY A 150 15.30 -24.97 -1.29
N THR A 151 14.26 -24.83 -0.45
CA THR A 151 13.51 -23.59 -0.29
C THR A 151 14.13 -22.74 0.81
N ARG A 152 14.37 -21.46 0.52
CA ARG A 152 14.87 -20.45 1.45
C ARG A 152 13.82 -19.39 1.64
N THR A 153 13.69 -18.91 2.87
CA THR A 153 12.51 -18.16 3.29
C THR A 153 12.89 -16.94 4.09
N LEU A 154 11.99 -15.96 4.12
CA LEU A 154 11.84 -15.05 5.23
C LEU A 154 11.08 -15.76 6.35
N ALA A 155 11.78 -16.04 7.44
CA ALA A 155 11.19 -16.59 8.65
C ALA A 155 10.89 -15.45 9.63
N LEU A 156 9.65 -15.37 10.13
CA LEU A 156 9.26 -14.49 11.24
C LEU A 156 8.85 -15.38 12.41
N THR A 157 9.47 -15.20 13.57
CA THR A 157 9.29 -16.04 14.76
C THR A 157 8.76 -15.23 15.92
N MET A 158 7.67 -15.70 16.51
CA MET A 158 7.07 -15.09 17.69
C MET A 158 7.99 -15.25 18.91
N ASP A 159 8.16 -14.18 19.68
CA ASP A 159 8.82 -14.22 20.99
C ASP A 159 7.76 -14.54 22.06
N SER A 160 8.02 -15.56 22.88
CA SER A 160 7.10 -15.99 23.93
C SER A 160 6.93 -14.98 25.06
N GLU A 161 7.83 -14.01 25.16
CA GLU A 161 7.80 -12.92 26.13
C GLU A 161 7.11 -11.66 25.58
N ASP A 162 6.66 -11.65 24.32
CA ASP A 162 5.90 -10.53 23.76
C ASP A 162 4.55 -10.36 24.50
N ALA A 163 4.04 -9.14 24.51
CA ALA A 163 2.66 -8.87 24.92
C ALA A 163 1.69 -9.22 23.78
N PRO A 164 0.39 -9.47 24.04
CA PRO A 164 -0.56 -9.70 22.97
C PRO A 164 -0.78 -8.42 22.13
N GLY A 165 -0.93 -8.59 20.81
CA GLY A 165 -1.31 -7.54 19.86
C GLY A 165 -0.54 -7.52 18.53
N ALA A 166 -1.19 -7.02 17.47
CA ALA A 166 -0.70 -7.01 16.09
C ALA A 166 0.66 -6.31 15.87
N TRP A 167 1.00 -5.39 16.76
CA TRP A 167 2.27 -4.65 16.73
C TRP A 167 3.35 -5.25 17.61
N GLN A 168 3.03 -6.24 18.45
CA GLN A 168 3.98 -6.77 19.42
C GLN A 168 4.91 -7.81 18.79
N GLY A 169 4.43 -8.62 17.84
CA GLY A 169 5.29 -9.58 17.15
C GLY A 169 6.21 -8.96 16.08
N PRO A 170 7.05 -9.77 15.42
CA PRO A 170 7.84 -9.34 14.27
C PRO A 170 6.96 -8.89 13.11
N ASN A 171 7.30 -7.75 12.51
CA ASN A 171 6.55 -7.18 11.39
C ASN A 171 7.49 -6.61 10.32
N MET A 172 7.25 -6.97 9.06
CA MET A 172 7.97 -6.47 7.90
C MET A 172 7.01 -5.63 7.06
N ASN A 173 7.45 -4.45 6.63
CA ASN A 173 6.63 -3.57 5.80
C ASN A 173 7.41 -2.97 4.62
N THR A 174 6.70 -2.71 3.53
CA THR A 174 7.27 -2.05 2.34
C THR A 174 7.17 -0.52 2.42
N GLY A 175 7.62 0.16 1.36
CA GLY A 175 7.10 1.49 1.02
C GLY A 175 5.62 1.45 0.62
N PHE A 176 5.04 2.59 0.27
CA PHE A 176 3.64 2.63 -0.15
C PHE A 176 3.43 1.96 -1.50
N THR A 177 2.42 1.11 -1.59
CA THR A 177 1.85 0.49 -2.78
C THR A 177 0.39 0.95 -2.93
N GLN A 178 -0.29 0.56 -4.02
CA GLN A 178 -1.70 0.87 -4.22
C GLN A 178 -2.38 -0.24 -5.05
N PHE A 179 -3.27 0.12 -5.99
CA PHE A 179 -3.98 -0.84 -6.81
C PHE A 179 -3.00 -1.75 -7.56
N GLY A 180 -3.33 -3.04 -7.62
CA GLY A 180 -2.47 -4.06 -8.18
C GLY A 180 -2.76 -5.45 -7.68
N THR A 181 -1.94 -6.41 -8.09
CA THR A 181 -1.97 -7.79 -7.61
C THR A 181 -0.91 -7.99 -6.54
N TYR A 182 -1.33 -8.48 -5.39
CA TYR A 182 -0.47 -8.86 -4.27
C TYR A 182 -0.49 -10.37 -4.16
N ALA A 183 0.67 -10.99 -4.05
CA ALA A 183 0.73 -12.44 -3.87
C ALA A 183 1.90 -12.85 -2.97
N THR A 184 1.73 -13.97 -2.30
CA THR A 184 2.80 -14.58 -1.52
C THR A 184 2.67 -16.10 -1.55
N ARG A 185 3.82 -16.78 -1.46
CA ARG A 185 3.88 -18.20 -1.13
C ARG A 185 4.32 -18.35 0.33
N VAL A 186 3.42 -18.83 1.17
CA VAL A 186 3.59 -18.86 2.62
C VAL A 186 3.20 -20.21 3.22
N ARG A 187 3.85 -20.56 4.32
CA ARG A 187 3.53 -21.69 5.19
C ARG A 187 3.46 -21.19 6.63
N ILE A 188 2.35 -21.45 7.31
CA ILE A 188 2.15 -21.03 8.71
C ILE A 188 2.73 -22.08 9.68
N PRO A 189 3.00 -21.73 10.95
CA PRO A 189 3.52 -22.70 11.91
C PRO A 189 2.47 -23.76 12.29
N HIS A 190 2.96 -24.95 12.65
CA HIS A 190 2.16 -25.97 13.33
C HIS A 190 1.94 -25.60 14.80
N THR A 191 0.84 -26.09 15.37
CA THR A 191 0.47 -25.88 16.77
C THR A 191 0.40 -27.19 17.56
N ASP A 192 1.03 -28.27 17.06
CA ASP A 192 0.95 -29.61 17.65
C ASP A 192 1.31 -29.63 19.16
N ASP A 193 2.34 -28.86 19.54
CA ASP A 193 2.82 -28.77 20.93
C ASP A 193 2.00 -27.79 21.80
N GLN A 194 1.21 -26.89 21.17
CA GLN A 194 0.33 -25.94 21.85
C GLN A 194 -0.92 -25.63 21.00
N PRO A 195 -1.92 -26.53 20.93
CA PRO A 195 -3.06 -26.40 20.01
C PRO A 195 -3.97 -25.19 20.25
N ASN A 196 -3.86 -24.58 21.42
CA ASN A 196 -4.65 -23.42 21.85
C ASN A 196 -3.86 -22.11 21.79
N VAL A 197 -2.67 -22.08 21.18
CA VAL A 197 -1.92 -20.84 21.03
C VAL A 197 -2.75 -19.82 20.23
N GLY A 198 -2.88 -18.60 20.76
CA GLY A 198 -3.56 -17.49 20.10
C GLY A 198 -2.72 -16.83 19.03
N GLY A 199 -2.00 -17.59 18.21
CA GLY A 199 -1.13 -17.01 17.18
C GLY A 199 -1.91 -16.57 15.94
N VAL A 200 -1.50 -15.44 15.37
CA VAL A 200 -2.06 -14.85 14.15
C VAL A 200 -0.91 -14.58 13.18
N VAL A 201 -1.07 -15.03 11.94
CA VAL A 201 -0.18 -14.69 10.81
C VAL A 201 -0.93 -13.75 9.88
N GLY A 202 -0.30 -12.66 9.47
CA GLY A 202 -0.88 -11.68 8.55
C GLY A 202 -0.09 -11.53 7.25
N PHE A 203 -0.81 -11.45 6.13
CA PHE A 203 -0.36 -10.95 4.83
C PHE A 203 -1.37 -9.90 4.38
N TYR A 204 -1.03 -8.62 4.52
CA TYR A 204 -2.03 -7.57 4.47
C TYR A 204 -1.46 -6.23 3.99
N THR A 205 -2.32 -5.32 3.54
CA THR A 205 -1.94 -3.91 3.35
C THR A 205 -2.38 -3.09 4.55
N PHE A 206 -1.65 -2.02 4.88
CA PHE A 206 -2.05 -1.11 5.95
C PHE A 206 -1.65 0.33 5.65
N TYR A 207 -2.60 1.23 5.83
CA TYR A 207 -2.39 2.67 5.84
C TYR A 207 -2.86 3.20 7.19
N ASN A 208 -2.06 4.09 7.79
CA ASN A 208 -2.46 4.83 8.97
C ASN A 208 -2.11 6.30 8.85
N ASP A 209 -3.11 7.15 8.98
CA ASP A 209 -3.02 8.60 8.88
C ASP A 209 -2.49 9.26 10.16
N GLU A 210 -2.49 8.60 11.33
CA GLU A 210 -1.78 9.10 12.54
C GLU A 210 -0.26 9.18 12.33
N TRP A 211 0.29 8.39 11.39
CA TRP A 211 1.70 8.43 11.02
C TRP A 211 2.02 9.46 9.95
N ALA A 212 1.01 9.86 9.16
CA ALA A 212 1.09 11.11 8.42
C ALA A 212 0.95 12.21 9.49
N GLU A 213 1.90 13.13 9.62
CA GLU A 213 1.91 14.14 10.69
C GLU A 213 0.76 15.16 10.63
N ASP A 214 -0.36 14.83 9.97
CA ASP A 214 -1.39 15.75 9.55
C ASP A 214 -2.79 15.12 9.66
N MET A 215 -3.34 15.11 10.88
CA MET A 215 -4.79 14.91 11.13
C MET A 215 -5.68 15.96 10.42
N GLU A 216 -5.09 16.99 9.78
CA GLU A 216 -5.82 17.94 8.93
C GLU A 216 -6.30 17.29 7.61
N ASN A 217 -5.86 16.06 7.32
CA ASN A 217 -6.11 15.32 6.08
C ASN A 217 -7.12 14.17 6.26
N ASP A 218 -8.31 14.46 6.80
CA ASP A 218 -9.49 13.62 6.57
C ASP A 218 -9.90 13.75 5.09
N TRP A 219 -9.28 12.96 4.20
CA TRP A 219 -9.52 13.11 2.76
C TRP A 219 -10.94 12.66 2.39
N THR A 220 -11.53 11.76 3.20
CA THR A 220 -12.89 11.29 2.97
C THR A 220 -13.94 12.30 3.44
N GLY A 221 -13.55 13.26 4.29
CA GLY A 221 -14.42 14.26 4.88
C GLY A 221 -15.43 13.64 5.86
N THR A 222 -15.14 12.44 6.36
CA THR A 222 -16.06 11.67 7.22
C THR A 222 -15.90 11.98 8.70
N GLY A 223 -14.84 12.70 9.08
CA GLY A 223 -14.45 12.98 10.45
C GLY A 223 -13.82 11.77 11.17
N LEU A 224 -13.46 10.72 10.42
CA LEU A 224 -12.76 9.53 10.90
C LEU A 224 -11.30 9.55 10.46
N TYR A 225 -10.49 8.74 11.12
CA TYR A 225 -9.14 8.46 10.65
C TYR A 225 -9.23 7.60 9.39
N ASP A 226 -8.48 7.97 8.36
CA ASP A 226 -8.51 7.35 7.03
C ASP A 226 -7.74 6.00 7.00
N ASN A 227 -7.62 5.32 8.15
CA ASN A 227 -6.95 4.03 8.27
C ASN A 227 -7.61 2.99 7.38
N SER A 228 -6.81 2.24 6.63
CA SER A 228 -7.33 1.22 5.74
C SER A 228 -6.41 0.02 5.60
N GLU A 229 -7.01 -1.12 5.31
CA GLU A 229 -6.34 -2.41 5.35
C GLU A 229 -7.07 -3.45 4.49
N ILE A 230 -6.32 -4.41 3.94
CA ILE A 230 -6.82 -5.57 3.19
C ILE A 230 -6.06 -6.79 3.67
N ASP A 231 -6.75 -7.83 4.12
CA ASP A 231 -6.17 -8.91 4.90
C ASP A 231 -6.28 -10.28 4.24
N PHE A 232 -5.20 -11.05 4.40
CA PHE A 232 -5.24 -12.48 4.69
C PHE A 232 -4.72 -12.70 6.11
N GLU A 233 -5.54 -13.33 6.96
CA GLU A 233 -5.13 -13.74 8.30
C GLU A 233 -5.40 -15.23 8.54
N TRP A 234 -4.43 -15.87 9.20
CA TRP A 234 -4.53 -17.23 9.71
C TRP A 234 -4.43 -17.20 11.23
N LEU A 235 -5.42 -17.77 11.91
CA LEU A 235 -5.29 -18.11 13.32
C LEU A 235 -4.73 -19.52 13.40
N ILE A 236 -3.46 -19.64 13.80
CA ILE A 236 -2.65 -20.86 13.60
C ILE A 236 -3.15 -22.09 14.38
N ALA A 237 -4.06 -21.89 15.33
CA ALA A 237 -4.75 -22.96 16.04
C ALA A 237 -5.71 -23.77 15.17
N ASP A 238 -6.15 -23.23 14.03
CA ASP A 238 -6.81 -24.01 12.97
C ASP A 238 -6.29 -23.56 11.59
N PRO A 239 -5.29 -24.26 11.03
CA PRO A 239 -4.64 -23.89 9.78
C PRO A 239 -5.51 -24.13 8.54
N GLU A 240 -6.74 -24.65 8.69
CA GLU A 240 -7.69 -24.84 7.60
C GLU A 240 -8.60 -23.63 7.37
N VAL A 241 -8.66 -22.72 8.36
CA VAL A 241 -9.55 -21.54 8.36
C VAL A 241 -8.79 -20.29 7.94
N LEU A 242 -9.40 -19.53 7.03
CA LEU A 242 -8.94 -18.23 6.57
C LEU A 242 -9.89 -17.12 6.99
N TYR A 243 -9.29 -15.98 7.35
CA TYR A 243 -9.96 -14.72 7.60
C TYR A 243 -9.56 -13.74 6.52
N LEU A 244 -10.55 -13.26 5.76
CA LEU A 244 -10.37 -12.25 4.73
C LEU A 244 -11.12 -11.00 5.18
N SER A 245 -10.47 -9.85 5.16
CA SER A 245 -11.14 -8.58 5.47
C SER A 245 -10.61 -7.43 4.64
N ALA A 246 -11.41 -6.38 4.57
CA ALA A 246 -10.95 -5.06 4.21
C ALA A 246 -11.57 -4.05 5.17
N TYR A 247 -10.75 -3.09 5.60
CA TYR A 247 -11.15 -1.99 6.46
C TYR A 247 -11.02 -0.68 5.69
N THR A 248 -12.03 0.18 5.84
CA THR A 248 -11.92 1.62 5.59
C THR A 248 -12.29 2.38 6.84
N ASP A 249 -11.69 3.56 7.00
CA ASP A 249 -12.03 4.54 8.03
C ASP A 249 -11.95 3.99 9.47
N TYR A 250 -10.94 3.17 9.76
CA TYR A 250 -10.77 2.56 11.08
C TYR A 250 -10.27 3.58 12.13
N HIS A 251 -11.01 3.75 13.21
CA HIS A 251 -10.60 4.58 14.34
C HIS A 251 -10.55 3.75 15.63
N GLY A 252 -9.34 3.31 16.00
CA GLY A 252 -9.11 2.43 17.16
C GLY A 252 -9.75 2.89 18.48
N PRO A 253 -9.61 4.16 18.90
CA PRO A 253 -10.24 4.68 20.12
C PRO A 253 -11.77 4.56 20.20
N THR A 254 -12.52 4.75 19.10
CA THR A 254 -13.99 4.61 19.11
C THR A 254 -14.46 3.22 18.67
N GLY A 255 -13.59 2.51 17.96
CA GLY A 255 -13.89 1.28 17.23
C GLY A 255 -14.71 1.52 15.98
N GLU A 256 -14.92 2.76 15.54
CA GLU A 256 -15.60 3.05 14.27
C GLU A 256 -14.78 2.51 13.11
N THR A 257 -15.44 1.90 12.14
CA THR A 257 -14.79 1.32 10.96
C THR A 257 -15.83 1.09 9.88
N ARG A 258 -15.41 0.77 8.67
CA ARG A 258 -16.23 0.11 7.67
C ARG A 258 -15.49 -1.15 7.28
N GLN A 259 -15.86 -2.26 7.90
CA GLN A 259 -15.18 -3.53 7.69
C GLN A 259 -16.09 -4.47 6.91
N VAL A 260 -15.58 -5.02 5.81
CA VAL A 260 -16.14 -6.22 5.19
C VAL A 260 -15.26 -7.40 5.55
N SER A 261 -15.86 -8.55 5.84
CA SER A 261 -15.13 -9.74 6.27
C SER A 261 -15.77 -11.03 5.75
N ARG A 262 -14.94 -12.03 5.46
CA ARG A 262 -15.34 -13.40 5.15
C ARG A 262 -14.47 -14.39 5.92
N ILE A 263 -15.11 -15.38 6.51
CA ILE A 263 -14.45 -16.48 7.21
C ILE A 263 -14.79 -17.78 6.49
N LEU A 264 -13.79 -18.56 6.12
CA LEU A 264 -13.97 -19.78 5.33
C LEU A 264 -13.01 -20.88 5.77
N ASN A 265 -13.43 -22.14 5.68
CA ASN A 265 -12.57 -23.32 5.79
C ASN A 265 -12.30 -23.86 4.37
N LEU A 266 -11.03 -23.90 3.98
CA LEU A 266 -10.61 -24.33 2.64
C LEU A 266 -10.60 -25.85 2.46
N ALA A 267 -10.40 -26.62 3.52
CA ALA A 267 -10.43 -28.08 3.48
C ALA A 267 -11.85 -28.61 3.19
N GLU A 268 -12.86 -27.95 3.75
CA GLU A 268 -14.27 -28.30 3.59
C GLU A 268 -14.95 -27.54 2.45
N GLY A 269 -14.35 -26.44 1.97
CA GLY A 269 -15.00 -25.50 1.05
C GLY A 269 -16.19 -24.76 1.69
N HIS A 270 -16.19 -24.64 3.02
CA HIS A 270 -17.27 -24.06 3.80
C HIS A 270 -17.03 -22.57 4.05
N ILE A 271 -18.05 -21.73 3.84
CA ILE A 271 -18.02 -20.30 4.19
C ILE A 271 -18.83 -20.13 5.47
N TYR A 272 -18.18 -19.79 6.58
CA TYR A 272 -18.84 -19.59 7.87
C TYR A 272 -19.63 -18.28 7.92
N SER A 273 -19.07 -17.21 7.35
CA SER A 273 -19.69 -15.89 7.36
C SER A 273 -19.18 -15.02 6.22
N THR A 274 -20.00 -14.08 5.76
CA THR A 274 -19.59 -12.96 4.91
C THR A 274 -20.41 -11.74 5.33
N THR A 275 -19.76 -10.77 5.97
CA THR A 275 -20.46 -9.72 6.72
C THR A 275 -19.84 -8.35 6.50
N TYR A 276 -20.65 -7.32 6.73
CA TYR A 276 -20.24 -5.93 6.83
C TYR A 276 -20.55 -5.39 8.23
N ARG A 277 -19.67 -4.56 8.79
CA ARG A 277 -19.91 -3.85 10.07
C ARG A 277 -19.35 -2.44 10.06
N GLU A 278 -19.99 -1.56 10.82
CA GLU A 278 -19.58 -0.16 11.00
C GLU A 278 -18.79 0.09 12.30
N ARG A 279 -18.63 -0.96 13.12
CA ARG A 279 -17.92 -0.88 14.40
C ARG A 279 -17.22 -2.19 14.72
N LEU A 280 -15.96 -2.12 15.11
CA LEU A 280 -15.20 -3.27 15.57
C LEU A 280 -15.91 -3.92 16.77
N GLY A 281 -16.06 -5.24 16.74
CA GLY A 281 -16.76 -6.01 17.78
C GLY A 281 -18.28 -5.89 17.76
N SER A 282 -18.88 -5.13 16.85
CA SER A 282 -20.34 -5.15 16.64
C SER A 282 -20.77 -6.35 15.79
N ASP A 283 -22.05 -6.69 15.91
CA ASP A 283 -22.70 -7.68 15.05
C ASP A 283 -22.61 -7.22 13.58
N GLY A 284 -22.17 -8.12 12.71
CA GLY A 284 -22.14 -7.88 11.27
C GLY A 284 -23.52 -8.04 10.63
N VAL A 285 -23.73 -7.36 9.52
CA VAL A 285 -24.85 -7.59 8.60
C VAL A 285 -24.37 -8.52 7.49
N ASP A 286 -25.10 -9.59 7.23
CA ASP A 286 -24.78 -10.52 6.15
C ASP A 286 -24.78 -9.82 4.78
N LEU A 287 -23.75 -10.09 3.99
CA LEU A 287 -23.63 -9.61 2.61
C LEU A 287 -24.27 -10.61 1.64
N HIS A 288 -24.80 -10.10 0.54
CA HIS A 288 -25.54 -10.91 -0.45
C HIS A 288 -25.22 -10.48 -1.89
N GLY A 289 -25.54 -11.35 -2.86
CA GLY A 289 -25.37 -11.05 -4.28
C GLY A 289 -23.91 -10.83 -4.65
N ALA A 290 -23.62 -9.71 -5.34
CA ALA A 290 -22.27 -9.38 -5.80
C ALA A 290 -21.26 -9.18 -4.65
N GLU A 291 -21.72 -8.73 -3.47
CA GLU A 291 -20.86 -8.58 -2.29
C GLU A 291 -20.48 -9.94 -1.66
N ASN A 292 -21.19 -11.02 -2.01
CA ASN A 292 -21.00 -12.36 -1.47
C ASN A 292 -20.48 -13.38 -2.50
N TYR A 293 -19.93 -12.94 -3.63
CA TYR A 293 -19.51 -13.85 -4.69
C TYR A 293 -18.08 -14.40 -4.46
N PRO A 294 -17.81 -15.71 -4.65
CA PRO A 294 -18.79 -16.77 -4.88
C PRO A 294 -19.51 -17.18 -3.58
N GLU A 295 -20.73 -17.73 -3.72
CA GLU A 295 -21.53 -18.22 -2.58
C GLU A 295 -21.02 -19.56 -2.03
N THR A 296 -20.20 -20.27 -2.81
CA THR A 296 -19.55 -21.52 -2.44
C THR A 296 -18.15 -21.55 -3.03
N ILE A 297 -17.21 -22.19 -2.34
CA ILE A 297 -15.86 -22.43 -2.84
C ILE A 297 -15.63 -23.95 -2.95
N PRO A 298 -14.83 -24.41 -3.92
CA PRO A 298 -14.46 -25.83 -3.96
C PRO A 298 -13.58 -26.15 -2.75
N ALA A 299 -13.84 -27.28 -2.12
CA ALA A 299 -12.95 -27.86 -1.12
C ALA A 299 -11.59 -28.18 -1.76
N ILE A 300 -10.51 -27.87 -1.06
CA ILE A 300 -9.15 -28.27 -1.42
C ILE A 300 -8.80 -29.47 -0.54
N GLU A 301 -8.72 -30.66 -1.16
CA GLU A 301 -8.52 -31.91 -0.44
C GLU A 301 -7.21 -31.88 0.37
N ASN A 302 -7.29 -32.24 1.66
CA ASN A 302 -6.17 -32.20 2.61
C ASN A 302 -5.51 -30.81 2.70
N PHE A 303 -6.30 -29.73 2.54
CA PHE A 303 -5.79 -28.39 2.80
C PHE A 303 -5.50 -28.23 4.29
N ASN A 304 -4.31 -27.73 4.58
CA ASN A 304 -3.84 -27.31 5.88
C ASN A 304 -2.67 -26.38 5.62
N ALA A 305 -2.79 -25.10 5.98
CA ALA A 305 -1.78 -24.08 5.65
C ALA A 305 -0.44 -24.28 6.37
N ALA A 306 -0.37 -25.14 7.38
CA ALA A 306 0.87 -25.45 8.12
C ALA A 306 1.72 -26.55 7.46
N ASP A 307 1.07 -27.48 6.74
CA ASP A 307 1.70 -28.70 6.20
C ASP A 307 2.68 -28.43 5.05
N ARG A 308 2.41 -27.41 4.23
CA ARG A 308 3.19 -27.07 3.03
C ARG A 308 2.95 -25.61 2.63
N PHE A 309 3.77 -25.12 1.72
CA PHE A 309 3.56 -23.80 1.14
C PHE A 309 2.36 -23.78 0.19
N TYR A 310 1.57 -22.72 0.29
CA TYR A 310 0.50 -22.38 -0.65
C TYR A 310 0.69 -20.96 -1.16
N THR A 311 0.17 -20.70 -2.36
CA THR A 311 0.21 -19.36 -2.96
C THR A 311 -1.14 -18.69 -2.82
N TYR A 312 -1.17 -17.58 -2.10
CA TYR A 312 -2.33 -16.73 -1.90
C TYR A 312 -2.10 -15.40 -2.58
N GLY A 313 -3.18 -14.71 -2.89
CA GLY A 313 -3.09 -13.34 -3.37
C GLY A 313 -4.42 -12.63 -3.37
N PHE A 314 -4.36 -11.32 -3.54
CA PHE A 314 -5.52 -10.50 -3.80
C PHE A 314 -5.25 -9.51 -4.92
N ASP A 315 -6.27 -9.31 -5.75
CA ASP A 315 -6.29 -8.25 -6.74
C ASP A 315 -7.05 -7.07 -6.10
N TRP A 316 -6.38 -5.92 -5.95
CA TRP A 316 -6.97 -4.70 -5.43
C TRP A 316 -7.15 -3.70 -6.57
N GLU A 317 -8.41 -3.44 -6.89
CA GLU A 317 -8.85 -2.53 -7.95
C GLU A 317 -9.66 -1.37 -7.31
N PRO A 318 -9.87 -0.25 -8.02
CA PRO A 318 -10.60 0.90 -7.48
C PRO A 318 -12.03 0.59 -6.99
N ASP A 319 -12.69 -0.40 -7.60
CA ASP A 319 -14.08 -0.77 -7.34
C ASP A 319 -14.26 -2.24 -6.93
N ARG A 320 -13.16 -2.97 -6.67
CA ARG A 320 -13.21 -4.39 -6.37
C ARG A 320 -12.00 -4.88 -5.58
N ILE A 321 -12.21 -5.87 -4.71
CA ILE A 321 -11.12 -6.66 -4.13
C ILE A 321 -11.40 -8.14 -4.38
N ARG A 322 -10.44 -8.84 -4.96
CA ARG A 322 -10.56 -10.27 -5.27
C ARG A 322 -9.48 -11.08 -4.58
N TRP A 323 -9.84 -11.81 -3.53
CA TRP A 323 -8.99 -12.78 -2.84
C TRP A 323 -9.01 -14.12 -3.56
N TRP A 324 -7.84 -14.73 -3.68
CA TRP A 324 -7.67 -16.01 -4.37
C TRP A 324 -6.53 -16.84 -3.79
N ILE A 325 -6.55 -18.14 -4.09
CA ILE A 325 -5.48 -19.10 -3.84
C ILE A 325 -5.21 -19.88 -5.13
N LEU A 326 -3.97 -20.31 -5.36
CA LEU A 326 -3.69 -21.31 -6.39
C LEU A 326 -3.95 -22.70 -5.85
N HIS A 327 -4.79 -23.48 -6.55
CA HIS A 327 -5.04 -24.87 -6.19
C HIS A 327 -3.72 -25.65 -6.19
N PRO A 328 -3.38 -26.36 -5.09
CA PRO A 328 -2.04 -26.95 -4.93
C PRO A 328 -1.72 -27.98 -6.02
N GLU A 329 -2.73 -28.72 -6.50
CA GLU A 329 -2.58 -29.74 -7.54
C GLU A 329 -2.78 -29.21 -8.96
N THR A 330 -3.93 -28.62 -9.27
CA THR A 330 -4.25 -28.19 -10.65
C THR A 330 -3.55 -26.90 -11.06
N LYS A 331 -3.07 -26.10 -10.08
CA LYS A 331 -2.51 -24.75 -10.26
C LYS A 331 -3.51 -23.72 -10.79
N ASP A 332 -4.79 -24.05 -10.86
CA ASP A 332 -5.84 -23.10 -11.21
C ASP A 332 -6.08 -22.11 -10.08
N THR A 333 -6.48 -20.89 -10.44
CA THR A 333 -6.90 -19.88 -9.44
C THR A 333 -8.27 -20.22 -8.90
N VAL A 334 -8.36 -20.45 -7.59
CA VAL A 334 -9.62 -20.56 -6.85
C VAL A 334 -9.94 -19.19 -6.27
N VAL A 335 -11.07 -18.61 -6.67
CA VAL A 335 -11.55 -17.35 -6.12
C VAL A 335 -12.19 -17.62 -4.77
N LEU A 336 -11.64 -17.02 -3.72
CA LEU A 336 -12.13 -17.14 -2.36
C LEU A 336 -13.24 -16.12 -2.08
N TRP A 337 -13.05 -14.91 -2.58
CA TRP A 337 -14.01 -13.82 -2.50
C TRP A 337 -13.68 -12.77 -3.56
N ASP A 338 -14.69 -12.32 -4.30
CA ASP A 338 -14.61 -11.27 -5.31
C ASP A 338 -15.64 -10.23 -4.92
N TYR A 339 -15.22 -9.35 -4.01
CA TYR A 339 -16.06 -8.34 -3.37
C TYR A 339 -16.22 -7.12 -4.28
N GLN A 340 -17.45 -6.88 -4.70
CA GLN A 340 -17.86 -5.75 -5.54
C GLN A 340 -18.93 -4.92 -4.82
N GLY A 341 -18.58 -4.40 -3.64
CA GLY A 341 -19.47 -3.57 -2.84
C GLY A 341 -19.33 -2.06 -3.09
N PRO A 342 -20.02 -1.24 -2.29
CA PRO A 342 -19.93 0.21 -2.38
C PRO A 342 -18.49 0.73 -2.25
N GLN A 343 -18.16 1.78 -2.99
CA GLN A 343 -16.80 2.33 -3.07
C GLN A 343 -16.27 2.78 -1.69
N GLU A 344 -17.12 3.27 -0.80
CA GLU A 344 -16.75 3.68 0.56
C GLU A 344 -16.28 2.51 1.46
N ARG A 345 -16.44 1.27 1.01
CA ARG A 345 -15.97 0.05 1.70
C ARG A 345 -14.76 -0.59 1.01
N ILE A 346 -14.21 0.07 0.00
CA ILE A 346 -13.01 -0.38 -0.74
C ILE A 346 -11.97 0.71 -0.57
N THR A 347 -10.84 0.38 0.03
CA THR A 347 -9.80 1.38 0.28
C THR A 347 -9.30 1.99 -1.02
N GLN A 348 -9.19 3.31 -1.02
CA GLN A 348 -8.66 4.11 -2.11
C GLN A 348 -7.26 4.67 -1.77
N LYS A 349 -6.76 4.40 -0.56
CA LYS A 349 -5.52 4.98 -0.05
C LYS A 349 -4.33 4.12 -0.44
N PRO A 350 -3.20 4.69 -0.85
CA PRO A 350 -1.95 3.96 -0.83
C PRO A 350 -1.70 3.34 0.54
N ALA A 351 -1.18 2.13 0.59
CA ALA A 351 -0.95 1.39 1.83
C ALA A 351 0.41 0.70 1.76
N ARG A 352 1.00 0.32 2.90
CA ARG A 352 2.20 -0.53 2.90
C ARG A 352 1.77 -1.99 2.86
N LEU A 353 2.47 -2.82 2.08
CA LEU A 353 2.35 -4.27 2.23
C LEU A 353 3.07 -4.70 3.50
N MET A 354 2.43 -5.55 4.30
CA MET A 354 2.87 -5.96 5.62
C MET A 354 2.79 -7.48 5.79
N LEU A 355 3.80 -8.02 6.48
CA LEU A 355 3.93 -9.43 6.84
C LEU A 355 4.18 -9.50 8.34
N ASN A 356 3.42 -10.29 9.08
CA ASN A 356 3.68 -10.45 10.52
C ASN A 356 3.30 -11.82 11.05
N ILE A 357 3.77 -12.08 12.26
CA ILE A 357 3.21 -13.08 13.16
C ILE A 357 3.17 -12.47 14.56
N TRP A 358 2.06 -12.66 15.27
CA TRP A 358 1.85 -12.11 16.61
C TRP A 358 0.86 -13.00 17.39
N HIS A 359 0.57 -12.69 18.65
CA HIS A 359 -0.46 -13.43 19.39
C HIS A 359 -1.53 -12.54 20.02
N THR A 360 -2.71 -13.11 20.18
CA THR A 360 -3.90 -12.50 20.77
C THR A 360 -4.32 -13.28 22.01
N ASP A 361 -4.90 -12.57 22.97
CA ASP A 361 -5.51 -13.11 24.19
C ASP A 361 -7.05 -13.10 24.15
N SER A 362 -7.62 -12.61 23.04
CA SER A 362 -9.04 -12.26 22.98
C SER A 362 -9.71 -12.58 21.64
N TRP A 363 -8.95 -13.03 20.64
CA TRP A 363 -9.49 -13.46 19.35
C TRP A 363 -9.21 -14.95 19.14
N SER A 364 -10.26 -15.76 19.24
CA SER A 364 -10.22 -17.20 18.99
C SER A 364 -10.62 -17.54 17.56
N VAL A 365 -10.10 -18.68 17.07
CA VAL A 365 -10.52 -19.23 15.79
C VAL A 365 -11.92 -19.83 15.92
N ILE A 366 -12.72 -19.70 14.87
CA ILE A 366 -14.16 -20.01 14.92
C ILE A 366 -14.45 -21.47 15.28
N THR A 367 -13.52 -22.36 14.95
CA THR A 367 -13.56 -23.81 15.19
C THR A 367 -12.93 -24.23 16.52
N ASN A 368 -12.14 -23.36 17.16
CA ASN A 368 -11.51 -23.60 18.46
C ASN A 368 -11.60 -22.34 19.35
N PRO A 369 -12.66 -22.21 20.18
CA PRO A 369 -12.86 -21.05 21.05
C PRO A 369 -11.82 -20.93 22.18
N HIS A 370 -10.93 -21.92 22.36
CA HIS A 370 -9.88 -21.90 23.37
C HIS A 370 -8.53 -21.38 22.82
N SER A 371 -8.45 -21.01 21.54
CA SER A 371 -7.20 -20.60 20.89
C SER A 371 -6.75 -19.17 21.24
N THR A 372 -6.50 -18.90 22.51
CA THR A 372 -6.08 -17.57 23.02
C THR A 372 -4.96 -17.69 24.04
N GLU A 373 -4.28 -18.83 24.12
CA GLU A 373 -3.14 -19.00 25.02
C GLU A 373 -1.94 -18.23 24.48
N ALA A 374 -1.22 -17.54 25.36
CA ALA A 374 0.06 -16.96 25.01
C ALA A 374 1.06 -18.07 24.59
N PRO A 375 1.94 -17.81 23.60
CA PRO A 375 3.00 -18.75 23.23
C PRO A 375 3.84 -19.14 24.44
N GLN A 376 4.10 -20.44 24.62
CA GLN A 376 4.94 -20.94 25.73
C GLN A 376 6.42 -21.11 25.36
N ALA A 377 6.75 -20.98 24.07
CA ALA A 377 8.11 -21.10 23.54
C ALA A 377 8.26 -20.36 22.21
N ASP A 378 9.49 -19.98 21.89
CA ASP A 378 9.89 -19.27 20.66
C ASP A 378 9.95 -20.22 19.44
N THR A 379 8.86 -20.95 19.19
CA THR A 379 8.81 -22.06 18.21
C THR A 379 7.84 -21.81 17.06
N PHE A 380 6.95 -20.82 17.21
CA PHE A 380 5.99 -20.47 16.17
C PHE A 380 6.64 -19.53 15.17
N SER A 381 7.04 -20.10 14.03
CA SER A 381 7.65 -19.37 12.93
C SER A 381 6.83 -19.52 11.65
N VAL A 382 6.44 -18.40 11.05
CA VAL A 382 5.88 -18.35 9.69
C VAL A 382 7.02 -18.26 8.69
N GLU A 383 6.88 -18.98 7.58
CA GLU A 383 7.83 -19.01 6.48
C GLU A 383 7.19 -18.40 5.24
N PHE A 384 7.75 -17.29 4.75
CA PHE A 384 7.43 -16.71 3.44
C PHE A 384 8.53 -17.11 2.46
N ASP A 385 8.20 -17.87 1.43
CA ASP A 385 9.12 -18.23 0.35
C ASP A 385 9.34 -17.02 -0.57
N TRP A 386 8.25 -16.42 -1.05
CA TRP A 386 8.33 -15.18 -1.82
C TRP A 386 7.12 -14.29 -1.59
N VAL A 387 7.29 -12.99 -1.89
CA VAL A 387 6.22 -11.98 -1.90
C VAL A 387 6.36 -11.12 -3.16
N SER A 388 5.25 -10.83 -3.82
CA SER A 388 5.21 -9.99 -5.02
C SER A 388 4.10 -8.94 -4.97
N TYR A 389 4.37 -7.81 -5.62
CA TYR A 389 3.40 -6.77 -5.93
C TYR A 389 3.53 -6.38 -7.41
N ASP A 390 2.41 -6.42 -8.13
CA ASP A 390 2.31 -6.03 -9.54
C ASP A 390 1.29 -4.89 -9.67
N PRO A 391 1.71 -3.63 -9.88
CA PRO A 391 0.82 -2.47 -9.87
C PRO A 391 -0.24 -2.52 -10.99
N LEU A 392 -1.35 -1.81 -10.80
CA LEU A 392 -2.40 -1.66 -11.81
C LEU A 392 -2.07 -0.57 -12.84
N ASP A 393 -2.36 -0.89 -14.11
CA ASP A 393 -2.53 -0.06 -15.31
C ASP A 393 -3.12 1.33 -15.20
N ASP A 394 -2.40 2.38 -14.80
CA ASP A 394 -3.02 3.71 -14.79
C ASP A 394 -3.60 4.13 -16.17
N GLU A 395 -3.02 3.67 -17.28
CA GLU A 395 -3.48 4.00 -18.65
C GLU A 395 -4.55 3.05 -19.18
N THR A 396 -4.56 1.79 -18.77
CA THR A 396 -5.43 0.76 -19.36
C THR A 396 -6.48 0.19 -18.40
N GLY A 397 -6.37 0.46 -17.10
CA GLY A 397 -7.15 -0.21 -16.05
C GLY A 397 -6.93 -1.73 -16.01
N ALA A 398 -5.96 -2.26 -16.76
CA ALA A 398 -5.52 -3.65 -16.70
C ALA A 398 -4.27 -3.72 -15.82
N ILE A 399 -3.86 -4.86 -15.28
CA ILE A 399 -2.60 -4.93 -14.49
C ILE A 399 -1.41 -4.44 -15.37
N VAL A 400 -0.61 -3.46 -14.91
CA VAL A 400 0.49 -2.90 -15.73
C VAL A 400 1.52 -3.98 -15.98
N HIS A 401 1.93 -4.13 -17.24
CA HIS A 401 3.20 -4.77 -17.58
C HIS A 401 4.15 -3.79 -18.28
N GLU A 402 3.99 -2.49 -18.04
CA GLU A 402 4.79 -1.40 -18.62
C GLU A 402 5.68 -0.73 -17.58
N GLY A 403 6.98 -1.05 -17.64
CA GLY A 403 8.00 -0.29 -16.93
C GLY A 403 8.23 1.08 -17.59
N GLY A 404 8.00 2.14 -16.81
CA GLY A 404 8.40 3.50 -17.15
C GLY A 404 9.92 3.67 -17.17
N HIS A 405 10.43 4.05 -18.34
CA HIS A 405 11.76 4.56 -18.65
C HIS A 405 12.98 3.64 -18.45
N SER A 406 13.25 2.90 -19.54
CA SER A 406 14.57 2.45 -20.07
C SER A 406 14.70 0.93 -20.26
N ALA A 407 13.65 0.26 -20.74
CA ALA A 407 13.73 -1.15 -21.19
C ALA A 407 12.57 -1.61 -22.10
N SER A 408 11.63 -0.74 -22.50
CA SER A 408 10.43 -1.14 -23.27
C SER A 408 10.70 -1.66 -24.69
N SER A 409 11.96 -1.69 -25.14
CA SER A 409 12.39 -2.34 -26.38
C SER A 409 12.85 -3.79 -26.22
N LEU A 410 12.87 -4.36 -25.01
CA LEU A 410 13.52 -5.65 -24.78
C LEU A 410 12.69 -6.86 -25.19
N VAL A 411 11.37 -6.82 -25.05
CA VAL A 411 10.50 -7.99 -25.27
C VAL A 411 9.20 -7.58 -25.94
N ARG A 412 8.99 -8.02 -27.18
CA ARG A 412 7.71 -7.88 -27.90
C ARG A 412 7.00 -9.23 -27.91
N VAL A 413 5.80 -9.30 -27.34
CA VAL A 413 4.92 -10.47 -27.46
C VAL A 413 4.06 -10.30 -28.70
N GLU A 414 4.25 -11.16 -29.70
CA GLU A 414 3.35 -11.24 -30.86
C GLU A 414 2.43 -12.45 -30.69
N HIS A 415 1.11 -12.22 -30.69
CA HIS A 415 0.12 -13.29 -30.65
C HIS A 415 -0.26 -13.68 -32.08
N GLY A 416 0.06 -14.91 -32.49
CA GLY A 416 -0.40 -15.50 -33.75
C GLY A 416 -1.44 -16.59 -33.50
N ALA A 417 -2.17 -16.98 -34.55
CA ALA A 417 -3.17 -18.08 -34.51
C ALA A 417 -2.59 -19.45 -34.11
N GLU A 418 -1.28 -19.57 -33.94
CA GLU A 418 -0.55 -20.79 -33.59
C GLU A 418 0.24 -20.67 -32.27
N GLY A 419 -0.02 -19.64 -31.46
CA GLY A 419 0.61 -19.38 -30.16
C GLY A 419 1.31 -18.00 -30.06
N GLY A 420 1.72 -17.64 -28.84
CA GLY A 420 2.50 -16.41 -28.58
C GLY A 420 3.98 -16.59 -28.91
N VAL A 421 4.56 -15.65 -29.67
CA VAL A 421 6.00 -15.56 -29.94
C VAL A 421 6.56 -14.38 -29.16
N LEU A 422 7.60 -14.63 -28.38
CA LEU A 422 8.31 -13.62 -27.60
C LEU A 422 9.59 -13.22 -28.34
N HIS A 423 9.61 -12.03 -28.92
CA HIS A 423 10.78 -11.47 -29.57
C HIS A 423 11.60 -10.68 -28.55
N PHE A 424 12.81 -11.16 -28.25
CA PHE A 424 13.79 -10.41 -27.47
C PHE A 424 14.58 -9.50 -28.43
N ALA A 425 14.49 -8.19 -28.26
CA ALA A 425 15.03 -7.23 -29.23
C ALA A 425 16.39 -6.61 -28.83
N GLU A 426 16.93 -6.91 -27.65
CA GLU A 426 18.15 -6.26 -27.18
C GLU A 426 19.35 -7.19 -26.95
N LYS A 427 20.53 -6.67 -27.28
CA LYS A 427 21.82 -7.19 -26.81
C LYS A 427 21.94 -6.95 -25.32
N GLY A 428 22.06 -8.01 -24.53
CA GLY A 428 22.31 -7.90 -23.09
C GLY A 428 21.34 -8.68 -22.19
N VAL A 429 20.34 -9.38 -22.73
CA VAL A 429 19.65 -10.43 -21.96
C VAL A 429 20.53 -11.67 -21.99
N HIS A 430 20.96 -12.17 -20.83
CA HIS A 430 21.78 -13.38 -20.76
C HIS A 430 20.98 -14.59 -20.34
N HIS A 431 19.99 -14.40 -19.47
CA HIS A 431 19.16 -15.48 -18.96
C HIS A 431 17.70 -15.11 -18.98
N VAL A 432 16.88 -16.03 -19.45
CA VAL A 432 15.43 -15.99 -19.34
C VAL A 432 15.00 -17.25 -18.62
N VAL A 433 14.23 -17.11 -17.56
CA VAL A 433 13.67 -18.20 -16.78
C VAL A 433 12.16 -18.10 -16.89
N LEU A 434 11.51 -19.20 -17.24
CA LEU A 434 10.06 -19.31 -17.16
C LEU A 434 9.71 -20.05 -15.88
N TYR A 435 8.73 -19.54 -15.18
CA TYR A 435 8.10 -20.16 -14.03
C TYR A 435 6.61 -20.35 -14.34
N ASP A 436 5.98 -21.34 -13.71
CA ASP A 436 4.53 -21.37 -13.63
C ASP A 436 4.06 -20.38 -12.55
N LEU A 437 2.73 -20.23 -12.41
CA LEU A 437 2.16 -19.38 -11.37
C LEU A 437 2.47 -19.88 -9.95
N ALA A 438 2.85 -21.14 -9.79
CA ALA A 438 3.26 -21.70 -8.50
C ALA A 438 4.74 -21.44 -8.19
N GLY A 439 5.45 -20.67 -9.02
CA GLY A 439 6.87 -20.38 -8.86
C GLY A 439 7.78 -21.54 -9.27
N ALA A 440 7.26 -22.64 -9.82
CA ALA A 440 8.08 -23.74 -10.28
C ALA A 440 8.75 -23.35 -11.60
N ARG A 441 10.08 -23.45 -11.64
CA ARG A 441 10.87 -23.18 -12.84
C ARG A 441 10.52 -24.18 -13.95
N LEU A 442 9.80 -23.71 -14.96
CA LEU A 442 9.41 -24.48 -16.14
C LEU A 442 10.57 -24.66 -17.12
N ALA A 443 11.36 -23.61 -17.33
CA ALA A 443 12.47 -23.63 -18.25
C ALA A 443 13.47 -22.52 -17.97
N ALA A 444 14.69 -22.67 -18.45
CA ALA A 444 15.63 -21.56 -18.53
C ALA A 444 16.46 -21.61 -19.78
N TYR A 445 16.75 -20.43 -20.30
CA TYR A 445 17.42 -20.22 -21.55
C TYR A 445 18.57 -19.24 -21.34
N SER A 446 19.75 -19.58 -21.85
CA SER A 446 20.79 -18.59 -22.05
C SER A 446 20.54 -17.90 -23.38
N VAL A 447 20.19 -16.62 -23.33
CA VAL A 447 19.86 -15.83 -24.51
C VAL A 447 21.16 -15.29 -25.09
N GLY A 448 21.48 -15.70 -26.32
CA GLY A 448 22.48 -15.03 -27.16
C GLY A 448 21.80 -14.01 -28.11
N ASP A 449 22.56 -13.42 -29.04
CA ASP A 449 22.10 -12.42 -30.04
C ASP A 449 21.03 -12.92 -31.07
N ARG A 450 20.24 -13.95 -30.77
CA ARG A 450 19.22 -14.51 -31.68
C ARG A 450 17.83 -14.45 -31.06
N ALA A 451 16.81 -14.28 -31.91
CA ALA A 451 15.42 -14.41 -31.50
C ALA A 451 15.12 -15.85 -31.06
N TRP A 452 14.30 -15.99 -30.01
CA TRP A 452 13.92 -17.27 -29.44
C TRP A 452 12.42 -17.49 -29.59
N GLN A 453 12.02 -18.76 -29.70
CA GLN A 453 10.62 -19.16 -29.67
C GLN A 453 10.44 -19.99 -28.41
N LEU A 454 9.59 -19.52 -27.50
CA LEU A 454 9.30 -20.25 -26.28
C LEU A 454 8.40 -21.47 -26.56
N PRO A 455 8.47 -22.51 -25.73
CA PRO A 455 7.52 -23.61 -25.78
C PRO A 455 6.10 -23.07 -25.67
N ARG A 456 5.14 -23.69 -26.35
CA ARG A 456 3.72 -23.34 -26.19
C ARG A 456 3.32 -23.62 -24.75
N PHE A 457 2.73 -22.62 -24.10
CA PHE A 457 2.07 -22.74 -22.80
C PHE A 457 0.58 -22.45 -22.98
N THR A 458 -0.26 -23.25 -22.31
CA THR A 458 -1.73 -23.15 -22.37
C THR A 458 -2.32 -22.32 -21.23
N GLY A 459 -1.49 -21.88 -20.29
CA GLY A 459 -1.88 -21.09 -19.13
C GLY A 459 -0.92 -19.94 -18.87
N PRO A 460 -1.22 -19.08 -17.89
CA PRO A 460 -0.34 -17.99 -17.51
C PRO A 460 1.01 -18.54 -17.02
N VAL A 461 2.09 -17.85 -17.37
CA VAL A 461 3.45 -18.14 -16.91
C VAL A 461 4.08 -16.87 -16.35
N ILE A 462 5.09 -16.99 -15.51
CA ILE A 462 5.92 -15.87 -15.06
C ILE A 462 7.25 -15.96 -15.83
N LEU A 463 7.63 -14.87 -16.50
CA LEU A 463 8.88 -14.73 -17.23
C LEU A 463 9.86 -13.91 -16.38
N GLY A 464 10.83 -14.58 -15.77
CA GLY A 464 12.02 -13.94 -15.21
C GLY A 464 13.05 -13.64 -16.30
N ILE A 465 13.55 -12.41 -16.33
CA ILE A 465 14.56 -11.93 -17.28
C ILE A 465 15.73 -11.41 -16.46
N THR A 466 16.94 -11.92 -16.70
CA THR A 466 18.17 -11.39 -16.10
C THR A 466 18.99 -10.66 -17.16
N SER A 467 19.20 -9.36 -16.94
CA SER A 467 20.04 -8.53 -17.79
C SER A 467 21.53 -8.80 -17.58
N SER A 468 22.37 -8.27 -18.47
CA SER A 468 23.83 -8.30 -18.41
C SER A 468 24.40 -7.55 -17.22
N THR A 469 23.61 -6.65 -16.62
CA THR A 469 23.96 -5.93 -15.40
C THR A 469 23.54 -6.69 -14.14
N GLY A 470 22.93 -7.88 -14.28
CA GLY A 470 22.41 -8.68 -13.17
C GLY A 470 21.05 -8.23 -12.65
N ARG A 471 20.39 -7.26 -13.31
CA ARG A 471 19.02 -6.86 -12.95
C ARG A 471 18.05 -7.98 -13.32
N GLN A 472 17.20 -8.38 -12.39
CA GLN A 472 16.12 -9.33 -12.63
C GLN A 472 14.81 -8.57 -12.84
N GLU A 473 14.01 -8.99 -13.81
CA GLU A 473 12.66 -8.50 -14.06
C GLU A 473 11.71 -9.69 -14.20
N TYR A 474 10.54 -9.64 -13.59
CA TYR A 474 9.52 -10.68 -13.69
C TYR A 474 8.31 -10.14 -14.44
N ARG A 475 7.77 -10.90 -15.39
CA ARG A 475 6.57 -10.53 -16.14
C ARG A 475 5.59 -11.68 -16.16
N ARG A 476 4.36 -11.46 -15.70
CA ARG A 476 3.29 -12.43 -15.96
C ARG A 476 2.93 -12.37 -17.45
N ILE A 477 2.85 -13.52 -18.08
CA ILE A 477 2.44 -13.65 -19.48
C ILE A 477 1.16 -14.46 -19.50
N VAL A 478 0.06 -13.77 -19.80
CA VAL A 478 -1.23 -14.41 -20.01
C VAL A 478 -1.40 -14.63 -21.52
N PRO A 479 -1.42 -15.88 -22.01
CA PRO A 479 -1.70 -16.13 -23.42
C PRO A 479 -3.12 -15.65 -23.75
N ARG A 480 -3.25 -14.73 -24.72
CA ARG A 480 -4.56 -14.35 -25.28
C ARG A 480 -5.09 -15.53 -26.13
N PRO A 481 -6.40 -15.82 -26.06
CA PRO A 481 -7.03 -16.92 -26.81
C PRO A 481 -6.95 -16.75 -28.33
#